data_AF-A0A1Z8LAM1-F1
#
_entry.id   AF-A0A1Z8LAM1-F1
#
_cell.length_a   1.000
_cell.length_b   1.000
_cell.length_c   1.000
_cell.angle_alpha   90.00
_cell.angle_beta   90.00
_cell.angle_gamma   90.00
#
_symmetry.space_group_name_H-M   'P 1'
#
loop_
_entity.id
_entity.type
_entity.pdbx_description
1 polymer ?
#
loop_
_entity_poly.entity_id
_entity_poly.type
_entity_poly.pdbx_seq_one_letter_code
_entity_poly.pdbx_strand_id
1 'polypeptide(L)' 'MKKSIVLITGSSSWWKSKKYRRESFLILMRLKKQKWRLNKIEEIKPHPYSIDTKLYRKYHLFR' A
#
# COMPACT_ATOMS: atom_id res chain seq x y z
N MET A 1 13.79 7.26 -13.24
CA MET A 1 12.33 7.52 -13.33
C MET A 1 11.68 7.40 -11.95
N LYS A 2 10.66 8.22 -11.66
CA LYS A 2 9.93 8.19 -10.38
C LYS A 2 8.49 7.70 -10.62
N LYS A 3 7.97 6.90 -9.70
CA LYS A 3 6.60 6.37 -9.73
C LYS A 3 6.00 6.39 -8.33
N SER A 4 4.70 6.59 -8.20
CA SER A 4 3.99 6.39 -6.93
C SER A 4 2.84 5.41 -7.12
N ILE A 5 2.58 4.57 -6.11
CA ILE A 5 1.44 3.65 -6.09
C ILE A 5 0.78 3.71 -4.71
N VAL A 6 -0.55 3.74 -4.68
CA VAL A 6 -1.33 3.64 -3.45
C VAL A 6 -1.85 2.23 -3.33
N LEU A 7 -1.64 1.62 -2.16
CA LEU A 7 -2.07 0.26 -1.86
C LEU A 7 -2.85 0.21 -0.55
N ILE A 8 -3.83 -0.68 -0.47
CA ILE A 8 -4.54 -0.99 0.77
C ILE A 8 -3.70 -1.98 1.55
N THR A 9 -3.27 -1.60 2.74
CA THR A 9 -2.40 -2.44 3.58
C THR A 9 -3.11 -2.99 4.80
N GLY A 10 -4.36 -2.60 5.04
CA GLY A 10 -5.11 -3.08 6.20
C GLY A 10 -6.57 -2.65 6.19
N SER A 11 -7.29 -3.11 7.20
CA SER A 11 -8.65 -2.70 7.52
C SER A 11 -8.96 -3.03 8.97
N SER A 12 -10.09 -2.54 9.51
CA SER A 12 -10.56 -2.92 10.85
C SER A 12 -10.86 -4.42 10.98
N SER A 13 -11.43 -5.07 9.96
CA SER A 13 -11.68 -6.52 10.00
C SER A 13 -10.38 -7.30 9.84
N TRP A 14 -10.08 -8.20 10.79
CA TRP A 14 -8.82 -8.96 10.81
C TRP A 14 -8.56 -9.77 9.53
N TRP A 15 -9.56 -10.49 9.03
CA TRP A 15 -9.42 -11.32 7.83
C TRP A 15 -9.14 -10.46 6.57
N LYS A 16 -9.82 -9.32 6.43
CA LYS A 16 -9.59 -8.35 5.35
C LYS A 16 -8.20 -7.73 5.49
N SER A 17 -7.77 -7.40 6.71
CA SER A 17 -6.42 -6.88 6.99
C SER A 17 -5.33 -7.87 6.55
N LYS A 18 -5.51 -9.17 6.84
CA LYS A 18 -4.59 -10.22 6.39
C LYS A 18 -4.59 -10.37 4.87
N LYS A 19 -5.76 -10.34 4.22
CA LYS A 19 -5.92 -10.37 2.76
C LYS A 19 -5.19 -9.20 2.09
N TYR A 20 -5.46 -7.97 2.51
CA TYR A 20 -4.89 -6.76 1.90
C TYR A 20 -3.38 -6.67 2.07
N ARG A 21 -2.83 -7.11 3.21
CA ARG A 21 -1.37 -7.23 3.39
C ARG A 21 -0.74 -8.16 2.36
N ARG A 22 -1.36 -9.33 2.13
CA ARG A 22 -0.87 -10.30 1.14
C ARG A 22 -0.94 -9.76 -0.28
N GLU A 23 -2.05 -9.13 -0.66
CA GLU A 23 -2.21 -8.51 -1.99
C GLU A 23 -1.19 -7.40 -2.22
N SER A 24 -1.03 -6.50 -1.25
CA SER A 24 -0.01 -5.43 -1.30
C SER A 24 1.40 -5.98 -1.43
N PHE A 25 1.74 -7.03 -0.68
CA PHE A 25 3.05 -7.68 -0.76
C PHE A 25 3.32 -8.23 -2.16
N LEU A 26 2.35 -8.90 -2.79
CA LEU A 26 2.52 -9.46 -4.13
C LEU A 26 2.78 -8.36 -5.18
N ILE A 27 2.09 -7.22 -5.07
CA ILE A 27 2.29 -6.07 -5.95
C ILE A 27 3.69 -5.48 -5.78
N LEU A 28 4.10 -5.22 -4.53
CA LEU A 28 5.44 -4.69 -4.23
C LEU A 28 6.56 -5.64 -4.65
N MET A 29 6.36 -6.96 -4.48
CA MET A 29 7.31 -7.98 -4.91
C MET A 29 7.46 -7.98 -6.44
N ARG A 30 6.37 -7.83 -7.20
CA ARG A 30 6.43 -7.70 -8.66
C ARG A 30 7.22 -6.47 -9.09
N LEU A 31 7.01 -5.33 -8.41
CA LEU A 31 7.75 -4.08 -8.69
C LEU A 31 9.24 -4.23 -8.37
N LYS A 32 9.58 -4.89 -7.26
CA LYS A 32 10.97 -5.22 -6.91
C LYS A 32 11.64 -6.08 -8.00
N LYS A 33 10.95 -7.11 -8.53
CA LYS A 33 11.44 -7.94 -9.65
C LYS A 33 11.67 -7.10 -10.92
N GLN A 34 10.87 -6.06 -11.14
CA GLN A 34 11.04 -5.10 -12.23
C GLN A 34 12.12 -4.03 -11.95
N LYS A 35 13.01 -4.25 -10.97
CA LYS A 35 14.09 -3.33 -10.56
C LYS A 35 13.62 -1.97 -10.03
N TRP A 36 12.37 -1.83 -9.60
CA TRP A 36 11.94 -0.64 -8.86
C TRP A 36 12.39 -0.72 -7.40
N ARG A 37 12.97 0.37 -6.91
CA ARG A 37 13.42 0.53 -5.52
C ARG A 37 12.45 1.43 -4.77
N LEU A 38 12.26 1.12 -3.48
CA LEU A 38 11.45 1.94 -2.59
C LEU A 38 12.24 3.14 -2.12
N ASN A 39 11.64 4.33 -2.25
CA ASN A 39 12.19 5.58 -1.76
C ASN A 39 11.53 6.02 -0.45
N LYS A 40 10.19 6.08 -0.44
CA LYS A 40 9.40 6.62 0.68
C LYS A 40 8.08 5.89 0.80
N ILE A 41 7.58 5.76 2.01
CA ILE A 41 6.21 5.33 2.31
C ILE A 41 5.50 6.48 3.01
N GLU A 42 4.29 6.80 2.56
CA GLU A 42 3.41 7.77 3.22
C GLU A 42 2.13 7.04 3.62
N GLU A 43 1.70 7.24 4.86
CA GLU A 43 0.41 6.74 5.33
C GLU A 43 -0.68 7.73 4.97
N ILE A 44 -1.72 7.25 4.29
CA ILE A 44 -2.89 8.05 3.96
C ILE A 44 -3.88 7.80 5.09
N LYS A 45 -4.02 8.80 5.97
CA LYS A 45 -5.04 8.77 7.00
C LYS A 45 -6.41 8.91 6.34
N PRO A 46 -7.36 7.99 6.60
CA PRO A 46 -8.72 8.17 6.14
C PRO A 46 -9.33 9.42 6.79
N HIS A 47 -10.29 10.03 6.10
CA HIS A 47 -11.02 11.16 6.65
C HIS A 47 -11.77 10.70 7.92
N PRO A 48 -11.74 11.45 9.03
CA PRO A 48 -12.33 11.04 10.32
C PRO A 48 -13.83 10.70 10.26
N TYR A 49 -14.56 11.21 9.26
CA TYR A 49 -15.99 10.95 9.06
C TYR A 49 -16.27 9.87 8.00
N SER A 50 -15.25 9.19 7.48
CA SER A 50 -15.44 8.10 6.52
C SER A 50 -15.76 6.80 7.23
N ILE A 51 -16.81 6.10 6.77
CA ILE A 51 -17.14 4.73 7.19
C ILE A 51 -16.06 3.73 6.71
N ASP A 52 -15.21 4.13 5.76
CA ASP A 52 -14.16 3.25 5.24
C ASP A 52 -13.05 3.05 6.27
N THR A 53 -12.95 1.82 6.77
CA THR A 53 -11.94 1.40 7.75
C THR A 53 -10.65 0.92 7.11
N LYS A 54 -10.52 1.00 5.78
CA LYS A 54 -9.30 0.60 5.07
C LYS A 54 -8.14 1.52 5.40
N LEU A 55 -6.97 0.92 5.55
CA LEU A 55 -5.71 1.60 5.73
C LEU A 55 -4.97 1.64 4.41
N TYR A 56 -4.64 2.84 3.96
CA TYR A 56 -3.97 3.08 2.69
C TYR A 56 -2.55 3.56 2.92
N ARG A 57 -1.62 3.05 2.12
CA ARG A 57 -0.23 3.51 2.08
C ARG A 57 0.18 3.85 0.67
N LYS A 58 0.83 5.00 0.50
CA LYS A 58 1.42 5.46 -0.74
C LYS A 58 2.90 5.12 -0.75
N TYR A 59 3.32 4.39 -1.75
CA TYR A 59 4.70 3.97 -1.95
C TYR A 59 5.30 4.78 -3.09
N HIS A 60 6.38 5.49 -2.80
CA HIS A 60 7.18 6.21 -3.77
C HIS A 60 8.34 5.31 -4.20
N LEU A 61 8.41 5.05 -5.49
CA LEU A 61 9.36 4.16 -6.12
C LEU A 61 10.23 4.93 -7.11
N PHE A 62 11.45 4.47 -7.29
CA PHE A 62 12.37 4.97 -8.30
C PHE A 62 13.07 3.82 -9.00
N ARG A 63 13.51 4.09 -10.23
CA ARG A 63 14.28 3.16 -11.05
C ARG A 63 15.30 3.92 -11.87
#